data_AF-A0A4Q0P6U8-F1
#
_entry.id   AF-A0A4Q0P6U8-F1
#
_cell.length_a   1.000
_cell.length_b   1.000
_cell.length_c   1.000
_cell.angle_alpha   90.00
_cell.angle_beta   90.00
_cell.angle_gamma   90.00
#
_symmetry.space_group_name_H-M   'P 1'
#
loop_
_entity.id
_entity.type
_entity.pdbx_description
1 polymer ?
#
loop_
_entity_poly.entity_id
_entity_poly.type
_entity_poly.pdbx_seq_one_letter_code
_entity_poly.pdbx_strand_id
1 'polypeptide(L)'
;MHLLVESIWSKYLNFLTEDIYTSIILPIELLPFIVGLIYWRKFIGTPIIWIILYLGYNFFNELLAAFYFVYTEHANTIFFNIHDLIYFLVIFYVYYRFLKSVLFKRVTILLFIVWMLTYFYFVTTSDVWIQFSLLSLIVGDFLIMVLVLLSFIEIINYSGFAIIKDDFLIYLGLGLLIYIVIQLPVLIVTLIGWMNLSDANHTLVSFFKLIRNLGFAIGCLMYLIFAYGFYRSKYPQLTKD
;
A
#
# COMPACT_ATOMS: atom_id res chain seq x y z
N MET A 1 -34.30 5.94 15.64
CA MET A 1 -33.38 5.08 14.85
C MET A 1 -33.14 5.65 13.45
N HIS A 2 -34.19 5.94 12.65
CA HIS A 2 -34.04 6.57 11.31
C HIS A 2 -33.32 7.93 11.30
N LEU A 3 -33.64 8.83 12.25
CA LEU A 3 -33.04 10.17 12.35
C LEU A 3 -31.55 10.17 12.78
N LEU A 4 -31.14 9.18 13.59
CA LEU A 4 -29.73 9.01 13.97
C LEU A 4 -28.90 8.53 12.79
N VAL A 5 -29.46 7.60 12.00
CA VAL A 5 -28.84 7.08 10.78
C VAL A 5 -28.65 8.20 9.75
N GLU A 6 -29.66 9.04 9.49
CA GLU A 6 -29.52 10.22 8.62
C GLU A 6 -28.45 11.22 9.10
N SER A 7 -28.34 11.45 10.42
CA SER A 7 -27.32 12.35 10.99
C SER A 7 -25.88 11.82 10.87
N ILE A 8 -25.70 10.51 10.87
CA ILE A 8 -24.39 9.86 10.71
C ILE A 8 -24.01 9.85 9.23
N TRP A 9 -24.96 9.54 8.34
CA TRP A 9 -24.73 9.58 6.90
C TRP A 9 -24.41 10.98 6.40
N SER A 10 -25.05 12.02 6.93
CA SER A 10 -24.72 13.41 6.55
C SER A 10 -23.32 13.82 7.02
N LYS A 11 -22.93 13.47 8.26
CA LYS A 11 -21.55 13.69 8.74
C LYS A 11 -20.51 12.94 7.90
N TYR A 12 -20.79 11.70 7.53
CA TYR A 12 -19.91 10.88 6.70
C TYR A 12 -19.82 11.41 5.26
N LEU A 13 -20.94 11.79 4.65
CA LEU A 13 -20.96 12.41 3.32
C LEU A 13 -20.21 13.74 3.33
N ASN A 14 -20.34 14.55 4.37
CA ASN A 14 -19.57 15.78 4.52
C ASN A 14 -18.07 15.48 4.67
N PHE A 15 -17.67 14.49 5.48
CA PHE A 15 -16.27 14.07 5.58
C PHE A 15 -15.70 13.65 4.21
N LEU A 16 -16.47 12.90 3.41
CA LEU A 16 -16.04 12.48 2.08
C LEU A 16 -15.97 13.61 1.05
N THR A 17 -16.90 14.56 1.12
CA THR A 17 -17.11 15.61 0.09
C THR A 17 -16.43 16.94 0.38
N GLU A 18 -16.16 17.26 1.66
CA GLU A 18 -15.49 18.51 2.06
C GLU A 18 -13.97 18.44 1.86
N ASP A 19 -13.39 17.24 1.92
CA ASP A 19 -11.98 17.04 1.60
C ASP A 19 -11.81 16.59 0.13
N ILE A 20 -11.28 17.50 -0.70
CA ILE A 20 -10.93 17.24 -2.11
C ILE A 20 -10.02 16.00 -2.24
N TYR A 21 -9.19 15.74 -1.23
CA TYR A 21 -8.30 14.58 -1.23
C TYR A 21 -9.08 13.26 -1.13
N THR A 22 -10.03 13.13 -0.20
CA THR A 22 -10.84 11.90 -0.05
C THR A 22 -11.79 11.70 -1.22
N SER A 23 -12.34 12.78 -1.78
CA SER A 23 -13.23 12.73 -2.94
C SER A 23 -12.58 12.17 -4.21
N ILE A 24 -11.26 12.33 -4.37
CA ILE A 24 -10.51 11.91 -5.57
C ILE A 24 -9.80 10.57 -5.36
N ILE A 25 -9.22 10.33 -4.18
CA ILE A 25 -8.39 9.16 -3.91
C ILE A 25 -9.24 7.88 -3.87
N LEU A 26 -10.36 7.89 -3.17
CA LEU A 26 -11.20 6.69 -3.00
C LEU A 26 -11.66 6.09 -4.35
N PRO A 27 -12.16 6.88 -5.33
CA PRO A 27 -12.45 6.36 -6.66
C PRO A 27 -11.24 5.81 -7.41
N ILE A 28 -10.07 6.47 -7.29
CA ILE A 28 -8.83 6.05 -7.97
C ILE A 28 -8.30 4.75 -7.37
N GLU A 29 -8.39 4.59 -6.06
CA GLU A 29 -8.01 3.37 -5.35
C GLU A 29 -8.93 2.19 -5.69
N LEU A 30 -10.23 2.45 -5.86
CA LEU A 30 -11.19 1.42 -6.26
C LEU A 30 -10.95 0.92 -7.70
N LEU A 31 -10.39 1.77 -8.56
CA LEU A 31 -10.19 1.49 -9.98
C LEU A 31 -9.37 0.21 -10.25
N PRO A 32 -8.15 0.03 -9.72
CA PRO A 32 -7.38 -1.20 -9.93
C PRO A 32 -8.07 -2.45 -9.36
N PHE A 33 -8.87 -2.33 -8.30
CA PHE A 33 -9.69 -3.45 -7.82
C PHE A 33 -10.75 -3.85 -8.85
N ILE A 34 -11.53 -2.89 -9.38
CA ILE A 34 -12.53 -3.14 -10.42
C ILE A 34 -11.87 -3.76 -11.67
N VAL A 35 -10.77 -3.19 -12.14
CA VAL A 35 -10.06 -3.72 -13.32
C VAL A 35 -9.51 -5.13 -13.03
N GLY A 36 -8.98 -5.36 -11.83
CA GLY A 36 -8.55 -6.68 -11.38
C GLY A 36 -9.69 -7.71 -11.42
N LEU A 37 -10.90 -7.35 -10.98
CA LEU A 37 -12.09 -8.20 -11.05
C LEU A 37 -12.54 -8.47 -12.49
N ILE A 38 -12.53 -7.47 -13.37
CA ILE A 38 -12.85 -7.65 -14.80
C ILE A 38 -11.91 -8.68 -15.44
N TYR A 39 -10.61 -8.61 -15.11
CA TYR A 39 -9.60 -9.54 -15.59
C TYR A 39 -9.37 -10.73 -14.65
N TRP A 40 -10.25 -11.01 -13.69
CA TRP A 40 -10.05 -12.04 -12.67
C TRP A 40 -9.67 -13.41 -13.25
N ARG A 41 -10.41 -13.85 -14.29
CA ARG A 41 -10.19 -15.14 -14.96
C ARG A 41 -8.77 -15.33 -15.49
N LYS A 42 -8.10 -14.23 -15.85
CA LYS A 42 -6.70 -14.23 -16.34
C LYS A 42 -5.70 -14.56 -15.25
N PHE A 43 -6.04 -14.30 -13.99
CA PHE A 43 -5.12 -14.44 -12.86
C PHE A 43 -5.45 -15.62 -11.95
N ILE A 44 -6.53 -16.36 -12.25
CA ILE A 44 -6.90 -17.59 -11.52
C ILE A 44 -5.71 -18.57 -11.47
N GLY A 45 -5.43 -19.06 -10.26
CA GLY A 45 -4.31 -19.97 -10.00
C GLY A 45 -2.95 -19.28 -9.85
N THR A 46 -2.89 -17.95 -9.88
CA THR A 46 -1.63 -17.20 -9.70
C THR A 46 -1.64 -16.37 -8.41
N PRO A 47 -0.47 -16.03 -7.85
CA PRO A 47 -0.36 -15.17 -6.68
C PRO A 47 -0.99 -13.78 -6.86
N ILE A 48 -1.17 -13.30 -8.09
CA ILE A 48 -1.74 -11.98 -8.39
C ILE A 48 -3.18 -11.83 -7.86
N ILE A 49 -3.92 -12.93 -7.68
CA ILE A 49 -5.24 -12.89 -7.03
C ILE A 49 -5.16 -12.21 -5.66
N TRP A 50 -4.08 -12.44 -4.91
CA TRP A 50 -3.91 -11.84 -3.59
C TRP A 50 -3.75 -10.32 -3.67
N ILE A 51 -3.17 -9.79 -4.75
CA ILE A 51 -3.14 -8.33 -5.00
C ILE A 51 -4.54 -7.80 -5.27
N ILE A 52 -5.34 -8.50 -6.09
CA ILE A 52 -6.72 -8.07 -6.39
C ILE A 52 -7.56 -8.06 -5.10
N LEU A 53 -7.48 -9.13 -4.31
CA LEU A 53 -8.18 -9.23 -3.03
C LEU A 53 -7.70 -8.19 -2.02
N TYR A 54 -6.39 -7.94 -1.96
CA TYR A 54 -5.81 -6.90 -1.12
C TYR A 54 -6.33 -5.51 -1.49
N LEU A 55 -6.42 -5.16 -2.78
CA LEU A 55 -6.95 -3.87 -3.22
C LEU A 55 -8.42 -3.69 -2.83
N GLY A 56 -9.21 -4.75 -2.92
CA GLY A 56 -10.58 -4.74 -2.41
C GLY A 56 -10.62 -4.55 -0.88
N TYR A 57 -9.80 -5.33 -0.15
CA TYR A 57 -9.66 -5.18 1.29
C TYR A 57 -9.24 -3.76 1.69
N ASN A 58 -8.27 -3.16 1.00
CA ASN A 58 -7.79 -1.81 1.27
C ASN A 58 -8.92 -0.78 1.18
N PHE A 59 -9.65 -0.79 0.06
CA PHE A 59 -10.77 0.12 -0.14
C PHE A 59 -11.85 -0.06 0.94
N PHE A 60 -12.24 -1.30 1.25
CA PHE A 60 -13.23 -1.55 2.31
C PHE A 60 -12.69 -1.21 3.70
N ASN A 61 -11.41 -1.41 3.97
CA ASN A 61 -10.76 -1.07 5.23
C ASN A 61 -10.76 0.45 5.44
N GLU A 62 -10.44 1.25 4.43
CA GLU A 62 -10.55 2.71 4.50
C GLU A 62 -11.98 3.17 4.78
N LEU A 63 -12.97 2.61 4.05
CA LEU A 63 -14.38 2.93 4.28
C LEU A 63 -14.83 2.57 5.71
N LEU A 64 -14.45 1.39 6.19
CA LEU A 64 -14.79 0.92 7.55
C LEU A 64 -14.09 1.76 8.62
N ALA A 65 -12.82 2.11 8.43
CA ALA A 65 -12.06 2.95 9.34
C ALA A 65 -12.64 4.37 9.43
N ALA A 66 -13.05 4.94 8.30
CA ALA A 66 -13.72 6.24 8.24
C ALA A 66 -15.10 6.19 8.91
N PHE A 67 -15.91 5.16 8.61
CA PHE A 67 -17.21 4.97 9.26
C PHE A 67 -17.07 4.79 10.78
N TYR A 68 -16.11 3.98 11.23
CA TYR A 68 -15.83 3.78 12.63
C TYR A 68 -15.45 5.08 13.33
N PHE A 69 -14.57 5.88 12.72
CA PHE A 69 -14.18 7.19 13.26
C PHE A 69 -15.36 8.15 13.39
N VAL A 70 -16.21 8.26 12.35
CA VAL A 70 -17.40 9.13 12.39
C VAL A 70 -18.44 8.65 13.42
N TYR A 71 -18.59 7.34 13.59
CA TYR A 71 -19.58 6.76 14.49
C TYR A 71 -19.17 6.80 15.97
N THR A 72 -17.90 6.50 16.26
CA THR A 72 -17.41 6.35 17.64
C THR A 72 -16.63 7.55 18.15
N GLU A 73 -16.17 8.43 17.26
CA GLU A 73 -15.22 9.53 17.57
C GLU A 73 -13.91 9.03 18.21
N HIS A 74 -13.63 7.73 18.13
CA HIS A 74 -12.40 7.11 18.61
C HIS A 74 -11.38 6.94 17.48
N ALA A 75 -10.10 6.85 17.87
CA ALA A 75 -9.02 6.57 16.94
C ALA A 75 -9.28 5.27 16.18
N ASN A 76 -9.05 5.30 14.87
CA ASN A 76 -9.20 4.16 13.95
C ASN A 76 -7.83 3.52 13.61
N THR A 77 -6.81 3.77 14.43
CA THR A 77 -5.41 3.34 14.19
C THR A 77 -5.27 1.83 14.02
N ILE A 78 -6.10 1.03 14.71
CA ILE A 78 -6.11 -0.43 14.60
C ILE A 78 -6.37 -0.92 13.17
N PHE A 79 -7.25 -0.23 12.42
CA PHE A 79 -7.54 -0.58 11.03
C PHE A 79 -6.31 -0.43 10.14
N PHE A 80 -5.49 0.59 10.40
CA PHE A 80 -4.26 0.84 9.65
C PHE A 80 -3.13 -0.12 10.07
N ASN A 81 -3.02 -0.45 11.36
CA ASN A 81 -2.04 -1.44 11.83
C ASN A 81 -2.32 -2.85 11.27
N ILE A 82 -3.59 -3.25 11.18
CA ILE A 82 -4.00 -4.53 10.57
C ILE A 82 -3.81 -4.48 9.05
N HIS A 83 -4.15 -3.35 8.44
CA HIS A 83 -3.91 -3.11 7.03
C HIS A 83 -2.45 -3.33 6.66
N ASP A 84 -1.52 -2.72 7.41
CA ASP A 84 -0.08 -2.84 7.13
C ASP A 84 0.38 -4.30 7.25
N LEU A 85 -0.09 -5.03 8.26
CA LEU A 85 0.21 -6.45 8.41
C LEU A 85 -0.22 -7.24 7.15
N ILE A 86 -1.44 -7.03 6.67
CA ILE A 86 -1.97 -7.70 5.48
C ILE A 86 -1.20 -7.27 4.22
N TYR A 87 -0.94 -5.97 4.06
CA TYR A 87 -0.18 -5.41 2.95
C TYR A 87 1.18 -6.08 2.81
N PHE A 88 1.99 -6.08 3.86
CA PHE A 88 3.32 -6.67 3.83
C PHE A 88 3.26 -8.18 3.58
N LEU A 89 2.36 -8.91 4.25
CA LEU A 89 2.19 -10.35 4.02
C LEU A 89 1.89 -10.67 2.53
N VAL A 90 0.97 -9.91 1.92
CA VAL A 90 0.59 -10.09 0.52
C VAL A 90 1.75 -9.77 -0.42
N ILE A 91 2.42 -8.61 -0.25
CA ILE A 91 3.51 -8.21 -1.14
C ILE A 91 4.69 -9.18 -1.07
N PHE A 92 5.14 -9.54 0.13
CA PHE A 92 6.23 -10.51 0.30
C PHE A 92 5.88 -11.86 -0.32
N TYR A 93 4.67 -12.36 -0.08
CA TYR A 93 4.21 -13.63 -0.65
C TYR A 93 4.19 -13.60 -2.18
N VAL A 94 3.63 -12.55 -2.78
CA VAL A 94 3.50 -12.43 -4.24
C VAL A 94 4.88 -12.43 -4.89
N TYR A 95 5.79 -11.58 -4.44
CA TYR A 95 7.15 -11.55 -5.01
C TYR A 95 7.88 -12.87 -4.79
N TYR A 96 7.83 -13.45 -3.59
CA TYR A 96 8.47 -14.74 -3.30
C TYR A 96 8.07 -15.85 -4.30
N ARG A 97 6.78 -15.94 -4.65
CA ARG A 97 6.26 -16.96 -5.56
C ARG A 97 6.73 -16.77 -7.01
N PHE A 98 7.07 -15.56 -7.41
CA PHE A 98 7.48 -15.24 -8.79
C PHE A 98 8.99 -15.24 -9.00
N LEU A 99 9.79 -15.06 -7.94
CA LEU A 99 11.24 -15.22 -8.03
C LEU A 99 11.58 -16.65 -8.46
N LYS A 100 12.59 -16.82 -9.30
CA LYS A 100 13.10 -18.13 -9.76
C LYS A 100 14.42 -18.48 -9.08
N SER A 101 15.24 -17.48 -8.79
CA SER A 101 16.51 -17.58 -8.11
C SER A 101 16.29 -18.01 -6.66
N VAL A 102 16.83 -19.18 -6.30
CA VAL A 102 16.82 -19.70 -4.93
C VAL A 102 17.49 -18.72 -3.96
N LEU A 103 18.54 -18.02 -4.42
CA LEU A 103 19.20 -17.00 -3.62
C LEU A 103 18.25 -15.83 -3.33
N PHE A 104 17.54 -15.32 -4.33
CA PHE A 104 16.61 -14.21 -4.13
C PHE A 104 15.42 -14.63 -3.26
N LYS A 105 14.88 -15.85 -3.43
CA LYS A 105 13.86 -16.40 -2.52
C LYS A 105 14.33 -16.42 -1.06
N ARG A 106 15.56 -16.85 -0.79
CA ARG A 106 16.14 -16.84 0.57
C ARG A 106 16.30 -15.43 1.12
N VAL A 107 16.76 -14.48 0.30
CA VAL A 107 16.84 -13.07 0.69
C VAL A 107 15.45 -12.53 1.01
N THR A 108 14.42 -12.81 0.20
CA THR A 108 13.04 -12.40 0.48
C THR A 108 12.54 -12.90 1.83
N ILE A 109 12.82 -14.18 2.17
CA ILE A 109 12.47 -14.74 3.48
C ILE A 109 13.20 -13.99 4.61
N LEU A 110 14.50 -13.70 4.45
CA LEU A 110 15.25 -12.94 5.44
C LEU A 110 14.67 -11.53 5.64
N LEU A 111 14.39 -10.80 4.55
CA LEU A 111 13.77 -9.48 4.60
C LEU A 111 12.42 -9.54 5.32
N PHE A 112 11.60 -10.54 5.00
CA PHE A 112 10.31 -10.75 5.67
C PHE A 112 10.47 -11.00 7.17
N ILE A 113 11.43 -11.83 7.59
CA ILE A 113 11.72 -12.09 9.01
C ILE A 113 12.14 -10.80 9.72
N VAL A 114 12.98 -9.97 9.11
CA VAL A 114 13.41 -8.69 9.69
C VAL A 114 12.20 -7.78 9.93
N TRP A 115 11.32 -7.64 8.93
CA TRP A 115 10.09 -6.86 9.09
C TRP A 115 9.14 -7.45 10.15
N MET A 116 8.96 -8.77 10.17
CA MET A 116 8.12 -9.44 11.18
C MET A 116 8.62 -9.18 12.61
N LEU A 117 9.94 -9.15 12.81
CA LEU A 117 10.52 -8.82 14.12
C LEU A 117 10.21 -7.38 14.54
N THR A 118 10.24 -6.42 13.61
CA THR A 118 9.88 -5.02 13.94
C THR A 118 8.40 -4.87 14.25
N TYR A 119 7.53 -5.56 13.50
CA TYR A 119 6.08 -5.52 13.74
C TYR A 119 5.73 -6.22 15.06
N PHE A 120 6.32 -7.39 15.33
CA PHE A 120 6.09 -8.12 16.58
C PHE A 120 6.57 -7.32 17.79
N TYR A 121 7.76 -6.70 17.69
CA TYR A 121 8.24 -5.79 18.73
C TYR A 121 7.19 -4.71 19.04
N PHE A 122 6.70 -4.00 18.02
CA PHE A 122 5.64 -3.00 18.18
C PHE A 122 4.39 -3.55 18.87
N VAL A 123 3.86 -4.69 18.42
CA VAL A 123 2.65 -5.30 19.01
C VAL A 123 2.85 -5.64 20.49
N THR A 124 4.07 -6.01 20.90
CA THR A 124 4.38 -6.35 22.30
C THR A 124 4.70 -5.15 23.19
N THR A 125 5.13 -4.02 22.62
CA THR A 125 5.59 -2.85 23.41
C THR A 125 4.67 -1.64 23.35
N SER A 126 3.71 -1.61 22.42
CA SER A 126 2.84 -0.47 22.17
C SER A 126 1.36 -0.84 22.24
N ASP A 127 0.52 0.14 22.55
CA ASP A 127 -0.93 -0.02 22.44
C ASP A 127 -1.36 0.07 20.97
N VAL A 128 -1.63 -1.08 20.37
CA VAL A 128 -2.01 -1.23 18.95
C VAL A 128 -3.34 -0.56 18.58
N TRP A 129 -4.17 -0.22 19.57
CA TRP A 129 -5.45 0.47 19.33
C TRP A 129 -5.27 1.97 19.12
N ILE A 130 -4.23 2.54 19.72
CA ILE A 130 -4.02 3.99 19.78
C ILE A 130 -2.82 4.39 18.92
N GLN A 131 -1.71 3.65 19.02
CA GLN A 131 -0.45 3.98 18.37
C GLN A 131 -0.35 3.35 16.98
N PHE A 132 0.25 4.06 16.04
CA PHE A 132 0.50 3.57 14.69
C PHE A 132 1.88 2.91 14.60
N SER A 133 2.00 1.79 13.88
CA SER A 133 3.24 1.02 13.72
C SER A 133 4.25 1.68 12.78
N LEU A 134 4.52 2.98 12.97
CA LEU A 134 5.26 3.81 12.03
C LEU A 134 6.68 3.28 11.72
N LEU A 135 7.40 2.81 12.73
CA LEU A 135 8.73 2.22 12.53
C LEU A 135 8.66 0.96 11.69
N SER A 136 7.68 0.09 11.93
CA SER A 136 7.51 -1.15 11.17
C SER A 136 7.10 -0.87 9.73
N LEU A 137 6.29 0.17 9.50
CA LEU A 137 5.94 0.64 8.16
C LEU A 137 7.19 1.10 7.40
N ILE A 138 8.00 1.99 7.99
CA ILE A 138 9.23 2.51 7.36
C ILE A 138 10.21 1.38 7.02
N VAL A 139 10.44 0.47 7.97
CA VAL A 139 11.32 -0.69 7.74
C VAL A 139 10.74 -1.57 6.65
N GLY A 140 9.44 -1.86 6.69
CA GLY A 140 8.77 -2.68 5.68
C GLY A 140 8.88 -2.09 4.27
N ASP A 141 8.59 -0.80 4.09
CA ASP A 141 8.66 -0.10 2.81
C ASP A 141 10.07 -0.15 2.22
N PHE A 142 11.09 0.09 3.06
CA PHE A 142 12.47 -0.04 2.64
C PHE A 142 12.81 -1.47 2.17
N LEU A 143 12.33 -2.49 2.88
CA LEU A 143 12.56 -3.89 2.52
C LEU A 143 11.79 -4.31 1.27
N ILE A 144 10.56 -3.81 1.06
CA ILE A 144 9.79 -3.99 -0.18
C ILE A 144 10.56 -3.34 -1.34
N MET A 145 11.11 -2.15 -1.18
CA MET A 145 11.91 -1.51 -2.22
C MET A 145 13.08 -2.41 -2.67
N VAL A 146 13.82 -2.99 -1.71
CA VAL A 146 14.90 -3.96 -2.03
C VAL A 146 14.34 -5.18 -2.76
N LEU A 147 13.20 -5.73 -2.30
CA LEU A 147 12.54 -6.88 -2.93
C LEU A 147 12.11 -6.61 -4.38
N VAL A 148 11.53 -5.43 -4.64
CA VAL A 148 11.15 -4.98 -5.98
C VAL A 148 12.38 -4.90 -6.87
N LEU A 149 13.49 -4.31 -6.40
CA LEU A 149 14.72 -4.23 -7.18
C LEU A 149 15.31 -5.60 -7.51
N LEU A 150 15.29 -6.55 -6.56
CA LEU A 150 15.70 -7.93 -6.81
C LEU A 150 14.82 -8.59 -7.89
N SER A 151 13.50 -8.36 -7.83
CA SER A 151 12.57 -8.88 -8.83
C SER A 151 12.86 -8.31 -10.22
N PHE A 152 13.21 -7.03 -10.33
CA PHE A 152 13.56 -6.40 -11.60
C PHE A 152 14.86 -6.94 -12.18
N ILE A 153 15.89 -7.11 -11.35
CA ILE A 153 17.14 -7.76 -11.76
C ILE A 153 16.84 -9.14 -12.34
N GLU A 154 15.97 -9.90 -11.69
CA GLU A 154 15.60 -11.22 -12.16
C GLU A 154 14.82 -11.19 -13.49
N ILE A 155 13.81 -10.34 -13.59
CA ILE A 155 13.01 -10.20 -14.82
C ILE A 155 13.89 -9.81 -16.00
N ILE A 156 14.82 -8.86 -15.82
CA ILE A 156 15.75 -8.41 -16.86
C ILE A 156 16.69 -9.54 -17.30
N ASN A 157 17.19 -10.35 -16.35
CA ASN A 157 18.14 -11.42 -16.65
C ASN A 157 17.48 -12.65 -17.32
N TYR A 158 16.21 -12.94 -17.03
CA TYR A 158 15.53 -14.15 -17.51
C TYR A 158 14.48 -13.90 -18.61
N SER A 159 14.10 -12.66 -18.89
CA SER A 159 13.05 -12.35 -19.87
C SER A 159 13.65 -11.67 -21.10
N GLY A 160 13.26 -12.13 -22.30
CA GLY A 160 13.50 -11.35 -23.51
C GLY A 160 12.75 -10.03 -23.44
N PHE A 161 13.34 -8.92 -23.91
CA PHE A 161 12.77 -7.56 -23.85
C PHE A 161 11.32 -7.45 -24.33
N ALA A 162 10.89 -8.32 -25.26
CA ALA A 162 9.52 -8.35 -25.78
C ALA A 162 8.45 -8.81 -24.76
N ILE A 163 8.84 -9.52 -23.70
CA ILE A 163 7.95 -10.16 -22.70
C ILE A 163 7.76 -9.27 -21.47
N ILE A 164 8.68 -8.34 -21.20
CA ILE A 164 8.67 -7.41 -20.06
C ILE A 164 7.33 -6.65 -19.95
N LYS A 165 6.84 -6.10 -21.07
CA LYS A 165 5.56 -5.35 -21.14
C LYS A 165 4.30 -6.19 -20.86
N ASP A 166 4.44 -7.52 -20.79
CA ASP A 166 3.33 -8.44 -20.54
C ASP A 166 3.34 -8.98 -19.10
N ASP A 167 4.32 -8.59 -18.27
CA ASP A 167 4.45 -9.06 -16.88
C ASP A 167 3.85 -8.06 -15.88
N PHE A 168 2.85 -8.52 -15.10
CA PHE A 168 2.19 -7.71 -14.09
C PHE A 168 3.14 -7.25 -12.98
N LEU A 169 4.16 -8.04 -12.64
CA LEU A 169 5.09 -7.69 -11.57
C LEU A 169 5.89 -6.43 -11.87
N ILE A 170 6.07 -6.10 -13.14
CA ILE A 170 6.73 -4.86 -13.54
C ILE A 170 5.86 -3.67 -13.19
N TYR A 171 4.57 -3.74 -13.50
CA TYR A 171 3.62 -2.68 -13.15
C TYR A 171 3.45 -2.56 -11.63
N LEU A 172 3.32 -3.69 -10.92
CA LEU A 172 3.28 -3.71 -9.46
C LEU A 172 4.54 -3.08 -8.86
N GLY A 173 5.72 -3.52 -9.31
CA GLY A 173 6.99 -3.03 -8.81
C GLY A 173 7.22 -1.56 -9.12
N LEU A 174 6.87 -1.09 -10.32
CA LEU A 174 7.04 0.30 -10.71
C LEU A 174 6.13 1.21 -9.88
N GLY A 175 4.86 0.85 -9.70
CA GLY A 175 3.94 1.60 -8.86
C GLY A 175 4.43 1.68 -7.41
N LEU A 176 4.82 0.53 -6.83
CA LEU A 176 5.37 0.48 -5.47
C LEU A 176 6.65 1.30 -5.33
N LEU A 177 7.59 1.19 -6.28
CA LEU A 177 8.88 1.89 -6.21
C LEU A 177 8.70 3.41 -6.25
N ILE A 178 7.87 3.91 -7.16
CA ILE A 178 7.59 5.35 -7.27
C ILE A 178 6.92 5.86 -5.99
N TYR A 179 5.97 5.10 -5.44
CA TYR A 179 5.31 5.44 -4.19
C TYR A 179 6.28 5.48 -3.01
N ILE A 180 7.00 4.38 -2.78
CA ILE A 180 7.88 4.19 -1.62
C ILE A 180 9.02 5.23 -1.61
N VAL A 181 9.63 5.52 -2.75
CA VAL A 181 10.74 6.50 -2.85
C VAL A 181 10.32 7.89 -2.37
N ILE A 182 9.05 8.25 -2.56
CA ILE A 182 8.53 9.57 -2.20
C ILE A 182 7.91 9.56 -0.79
N GLN A 183 7.29 8.45 -0.41
CA GLN A 183 6.62 8.31 0.88
C GLN A 183 7.60 8.09 2.04
N LEU A 184 8.70 7.35 1.85
CA LEU A 184 9.69 7.09 2.90
C LEU A 184 10.22 8.37 3.56
N PRO A 185 10.64 9.42 2.81
CA PRO A 185 11.03 10.70 3.41
C PRO A 185 9.94 11.32 4.31
N VAL A 186 8.66 11.25 3.90
CA VAL A 186 7.53 11.77 4.69
C VAL A 186 7.38 11.01 6.01
N LEU A 187 7.45 9.68 5.94
CA LEU A 187 7.31 8.82 7.11
C LEU A 187 8.49 9.00 8.09
N ILE A 188 9.72 9.06 7.58
CA ILE A 188 10.92 9.27 8.39
C ILE A 188 10.85 10.60 9.14
N VAL A 189 10.43 11.67 8.48
CA VAL A 189 10.27 12.97 9.14
C VAL A 189 9.16 12.93 10.19
N THR A 190 8.07 12.21 9.92
CA THR A 190 7.00 12.01 10.89
C THR A 190 7.52 11.24 12.12
N LEU A 191 8.37 10.24 11.92
CA LEU A 191 8.96 9.43 12.99
C LEU A 191 9.96 10.21 13.86
N ILE A 192 10.84 11.01 13.26
CA ILE A 192 11.90 11.77 13.97
C ILE A 192 11.32 12.87 14.87
N GLY A 193 10.01 13.10 14.80
CA GLY A 193 9.32 13.99 15.71
C GLY A 193 9.33 15.41 15.17
N TRP A 194 8.28 15.71 14.42
CA TRP A 194 7.85 17.08 14.12
C TRP A 194 7.32 17.81 15.38
N MET A 195 7.95 17.60 16.54
CA MET A 195 7.59 18.21 17.83
C MET A 195 8.19 19.61 18.03
N ASN A 196 8.99 20.14 17.10
CA ASN A 196 9.71 21.42 17.30
C ASN A 196 9.38 22.53 16.30
N LEU A 197 8.32 22.41 15.48
CA LEU A 197 7.88 23.49 14.58
C LEU A 197 6.54 24.04 15.07
N SER A 198 6.61 24.95 16.03
CA SER A 198 5.45 25.65 16.59
C SER A 198 4.83 26.68 15.64
N ASP A 199 5.47 26.96 14.51
CA ASP A 199 5.10 28.07 13.62
C ASP A 199 4.61 27.56 12.25
N ALA A 200 3.28 27.65 12.04
CA ALA A 200 2.61 27.14 10.84
C ALA A 200 3.05 27.83 9.53
N ASN A 201 3.69 29.01 9.64
CA ASN A 201 4.21 29.81 8.53
C ASN A 201 5.68 29.53 8.19
N HIS A 202 6.34 28.60 8.90
CA HIS A 202 7.73 28.27 8.62
C HIS A 202 7.88 27.58 7.26
N THR A 203 8.89 27.95 6.47
CA THR A 203 9.13 27.40 5.11
C THR A 203 9.25 25.87 5.08
N LEU A 204 9.78 25.28 6.14
CA LEU A 204 9.82 23.82 6.33
C LEU A 204 8.42 23.18 6.40
N VAL A 205 7.45 23.82 7.05
CA VAL A 205 6.05 23.34 7.12
C VAL A 205 5.42 23.33 5.72
N SER A 206 5.66 24.38 4.93
CA SER A 206 5.18 24.46 3.54
C SER A 206 5.83 23.40 2.64
N PHE A 207 7.13 23.15 2.80
CA PHE A 207 7.84 22.08 2.09
C PHE A 207 7.30 20.69 2.45
N PHE A 208 7.03 20.41 3.73
CA PHE A 208 6.43 19.14 4.13
C PHE A 208 5.00 18.95 3.64
N LYS A 209 4.18 20.01 3.68
CA LYS A 209 2.84 19.98 3.06
C LYS A 209 2.93 19.67 1.56
N LEU A 210 3.91 20.26 0.86
CA LEU A 210 4.17 19.96 -0.54
C LEU A 210 4.53 18.47 -0.74
N ILE A 211 5.50 17.94 -0.02
CA ILE A 211 5.90 16.52 -0.16
C ILE A 211 4.74 15.60 0.19
N ARG A 212 3.99 15.87 1.26
CA ARG A 212 2.80 15.09 1.63
C ARG A 212 1.75 15.09 0.50
N ASN A 213 1.50 16.26 -0.08
CA ASN A 213 0.56 16.39 -1.20
C ASN A 213 1.06 15.67 -2.47
N LEU A 214 2.37 15.69 -2.72
CA LEU A 214 2.99 14.87 -3.75
C LEU A 214 2.81 13.38 -3.45
N GLY A 215 3.02 12.94 -2.22
CA GLY A 215 2.77 11.57 -1.78
C GLY A 215 1.36 11.09 -2.15
N PHE A 216 0.35 11.95 -1.96
CA PHE A 216 -1.02 11.65 -2.41
C PHE A 216 -1.14 11.50 -3.93
N ALA A 217 -0.62 12.46 -4.70
CA ALA A 217 -0.68 12.40 -6.17
C ALA A 217 0.03 11.16 -6.72
N ILE A 218 1.14 10.76 -6.08
CA ILE A 218 1.88 9.56 -6.43
C ILE A 218 1.17 8.28 -5.99
N GLY A 219 0.46 8.28 -4.87
CA GLY A 219 -0.44 7.17 -4.50
C GLY A 219 -1.51 6.94 -5.57
N CYS A 220 -2.14 8.01 -6.07
CA CYS A 220 -3.06 7.93 -7.20
C CYS A 220 -2.38 7.36 -8.46
N LEU A 221 -1.16 7.83 -8.78
CA LEU A 221 -0.41 7.32 -9.92
C LEU A 221 -0.07 5.83 -9.78
N MET A 222 0.30 5.36 -8.58
CA MET A 222 0.55 3.95 -8.29
C MET A 222 -0.69 3.11 -8.61
N TYR A 223 -1.88 3.51 -8.15
CA TYR A 223 -3.12 2.77 -8.44
C TYR A 223 -3.46 2.76 -9.93
N LEU A 224 -3.22 3.87 -10.65
CA LEU A 224 -3.38 3.90 -12.11
C LEU A 224 -2.42 2.95 -12.82
N ILE A 225 -1.17 2.85 -12.35
CA ILE A 225 -0.19 1.89 -12.88
C ILE A 225 -0.67 0.45 -12.62
N PHE A 226 -1.21 0.15 -11.45
CA PHE A 226 -1.75 -1.18 -11.13
C PHE A 226 -2.92 -1.54 -12.04
N ALA A 227 -3.87 -0.62 -12.23
CA ALA A 227 -5.00 -0.81 -13.11
C ALA A 227 -4.54 -1.07 -14.56
N TYR A 228 -3.61 -0.25 -15.05
CA TYR A 228 -3.01 -0.45 -16.36
C TYR A 228 -2.29 -1.80 -16.45
N GLY A 229 -1.59 -2.22 -15.40
CA GLY A 229 -0.95 -3.53 -15.29
C GLY A 229 -1.94 -4.68 -15.42
N PHE A 230 -3.06 -4.65 -14.69
CA PHE A 230 -4.10 -5.68 -14.78
C PHE A 230 -4.66 -5.79 -16.20
N TYR A 231 -4.95 -4.65 -16.82
CA TYR A 231 -5.38 -4.57 -18.22
C TYR A 231 -4.33 -5.16 -19.17
N ARG A 232 -3.09 -4.65 -19.10
CA ARG A 232 -2.07 -4.86 -20.13
C ARG A 232 -1.37 -6.22 -20.07
N SER A 233 -1.20 -6.80 -18.88
CA SER A 233 -0.37 -8.00 -18.68
C SER A 233 -0.89 -9.22 -19.46
N LYS A 234 -0.16 -10.34 -19.50
CA LYS A 234 -0.68 -11.64 -19.96
C LYS A 234 -0.75 -12.61 -18.80
N TYR A 235 -1.13 -13.87 -19.07
CA TYR A 235 -1.12 -14.91 -18.04
C TYR A 235 0.31 -15.08 -17.49
N PRO A 236 0.52 -14.99 -16.17
CA PRO A 236 1.85 -15.10 -15.56
C PRO A 236 2.46 -16.49 -15.74
N GLN A 237 3.76 -16.55 -16.05
CA GLN A 237 4.50 -17.80 -16.07
C GLN A 237 5.02 -18.11 -14.65
N LEU A 238 4.39 -19.09 -13.98
CA LEU A 238 4.78 -19.50 -12.64
C LEU A 238 6.01 -20.42 -12.65
N THR A 239 6.85 -20.32 -11.62
CA THR A 239 7.85 -21.36 -11.35
C THR A 239 7.15 -22.61 -10.84
N LYS A 240 7.52 -23.77 -11.40
CA LYS A 240 7.09 -25.06 -10.84
C LYS A 240 7.90 -25.28 -9.56
N ASP A 241 7.18 -25.50 -8.46
CA ASP A 241 7.77 -25.85 -7.15
C ASP A 241 8.56 -27.17 -7.24
#